data_AF-A0A440HX06-F1
#
_entry.id   AF-A0A440HX06-F1
#
_cell.length_a   1.000
_cell.length_b   1.000
_cell.length_c   1.000
_cell.angle_alpha   90.00
_cell.angle_beta   90.00
_cell.angle_gamma   90.00
#
_symmetry.space_group_name_H-M   'P 1'
#
loop_
_entity.id
_entity.type
_entity.pdbx_description
1 polymer ?
#
loop_
_entity_poly.entity_id
_entity_poly.type
_entity_poly.pdbx_seq_one_letter_code
_entity_poly.pdbx_strand_id
1 'polypeptide(L)'
;MAHDPIDTLGKATRHNMLVKAECSCGNVRDGSTVVRTFEKKEDAFQFLVDRGARVWLEWSRTVIGGKAPPYDFAACFMQDKVGRILKTLHGTEAGTWFWTCYEGGANGKVPTKDEAVVGVERAYTRRVVKADWRGHVT
;
A
#
# COMPACT_ATOMS: atom_id res chain seq x y z
N MET A 1 1.95 -11.69 -23.80
CA MET A 1 0.89 -10.73 -23.44
C MET A 1 1.54 -9.60 -22.68
N ALA A 2 1.50 -8.39 -23.22
CA ALA A 2 2.14 -7.23 -22.61
C ALA A 2 1.39 -6.89 -21.31
N HIS A 3 2.10 -6.93 -20.18
CA HIS A 3 1.63 -6.28 -18.97
C HIS A 3 1.77 -4.78 -19.23
N ASP A 4 0.67 -4.09 -19.48
CA ASP A 4 0.66 -2.63 -19.51
C ASP A 4 1.15 -2.16 -18.13
N PRO A 5 2.34 -1.53 -18.04
CA PRO A 5 2.81 -1.01 -16.77
C PRO A 5 1.84 0.09 -16.34
N ILE A 6 1.26 -0.04 -15.15
CA ILE A 6 0.40 0.98 -14.54
C ILE A 6 1.32 2.09 -14.01
N ASP A 7 2.03 2.74 -14.93
CA ASP A 7 2.83 3.95 -14.69
C ASP A 7 1.91 5.21 -14.63
N THR A 8 0.59 5.00 -14.55
CA THR A 8 -0.40 6.06 -14.39
C THR A 8 -0.73 6.38 -12.93
N LEU A 9 -0.07 5.74 -11.97
CA LEU A 9 0.10 6.40 -10.66
C LEU A 9 1.14 7.49 -10.90
N GLY A 10 0.66 8.60 -11.45
CA GLY A 10 1.48 9.75 -11.77
C GLY A 10 2.41 10.03 -10.60
N LYS A 11 3.61 10.49 -10.94
CA LYS A 11 4.61 11.13 -10.08
C LYS A 11 3.98 12.31 -9.31
N ALA A 12 2.99 12.02 -8.48
CA ALA A 12 2.30 12.95 -7.63
C ALA A 12 3.32 13.27 -6.54
N THR A 13 4.06 14.34 -6.82
CA THR A 13 4.83 15.14 -5.88
C THR A 13 4.38 14.90 -4.43
N ARG A 14 5.31 14.51 -3.55
CA ARG A 14 5.69 15.27 -2.34
C ARG A 14 6.31 14.36 -1.28
N HIS A 15 7.53 14.74 -0.93
CA HIS A 15 8.30 14.44 0.27
C HIS A 15 7.70 13.35 1.16
N ASN A 16 8.15 12.10 1.02
CA ASN A 16 8.22 11.13 2.11
C ASN A 16 8.99 9.91 1.64
N MET A 17 10.01 9.53 2.42
CA MET A 17 10.91 8.40 2.20
C MET A 17 10.14 7.14 1.76
N LEU A 18 10.65 6.51 0.70
CA LEU A 18 10.14 5.30 0.06
C LEU A 18 10.78 4.05 0.70
N VAL A 19 10.09 2.91 0.67
CA VAL A 19 10.78 1.62 0.80
C VAL A 19 10.40 0.85 -0.44
N LYS A 20 11.34 0.74 -1.36
CA LYS A 20 11.20 -0.23 -2.45
C LYS A 20 11.70 -1.54 -1.88
N ALA A 21 10.77 -2.33 -1.37
CA ALA A 21 11.06 -3.65 -0.82
C ALA A 21 11.30 -4.63 -1.97
N GLU A 22 12.47 -4.51 -2.61
CA GLU A 22 12.88 -5.39 -3.70
C GLU A 22 13.48 -6.72 -3.20
N CYS A 23 13.66 -6.91 -1.89
CA CYS A 23 14.38 -8.07 -1.33
C CYS A 23 13.89 -8.48 0.06
N SER A 24 14.26 -9.69 0.47
CA SER A 24 14.12 -10.21 1.85
C SER A 24 14.89 -9.38 2.90
N CYS A 25 15.81 -8.52 2.46
CA CYS A 25 16.45 -7.45 3.23
C CYS A 25 15.72 -6.11 3.00
N GLY A 26 15.55 -5.31 4.06
CA GLY A 26 14.79 -4.06 4.01
C GLY A 26 15.62 -2.90 3.49
N ASN A 27 15.44 -2.50 2.23
CA ASN A 27 16.08 -1.30 1.67
C ASN A 27 15.13 -0.10 1.70
N VAL A 28 15.44 0.88 2.56
CA VAL A 28 14.74 2.17 2.58
C VAL A 28 15.37 3.09 1.56
N ARG A 29 14.56 3.63 0.66
CA ARG A 29 14.94 4.54 -0.42
C ARG A 29 14.28 5.92 -0.25
N ASP A 30 14.80 6.94 -0.91
CA ASP A 30 14.10 8.20 -1.11
C ASP A 30 14.29 8.59 -2.57
N GLY A 31 13.22 8.48 -3.36
CA GLY A 31 13.31 8.39 -4.81
C GLY A 31 14.20 7.23 -5.26
N SER A 32 15.27 7.55 -5.99
CA SER A 32 16.28 6.59 -6.45
C SER A 32 17.38 6.30 -5.43
N THR A 33 17.49 7.10 -4.37
CA THR A 33 18.60 7.06 -3.40
C THR A 33 18.33 6.00 -2.34
N VAL A 34 19.30 5.14 -2.04
CA VAL A 34 19.20 4.25 -0.86
C VAL A 34 19.57 5.07 0.38
N VAL A 35 18.62 5.21 1.30
CA VAL A 35 18.79 5.94 2.56
C VAL A 35 19.44 5.05 3.61
N ARG A 36 18.97 3.79 3.69
CA ARG A 36 19.46 2.82 4.66
C ARG A 36 19.11 1.40 4.25
N THR A 37 19.98 0.46 4.56
CA THR A 37 19.76 -0.97 4.41
C THR A 37 19.56 -1.61 5.78
N PHE A 38 18.70 -2.62 5.83
CA PHE A 38 18.40 -3.39 7.04
C PHE A 38 18.43 -4.87 6.72
N GLU A 39 18.88 -5.68 7.69
CA GLU A 39 18.89 -7.14 7.56
C GLU A 39 17.48 -7.72 7.59
N LYS A 40 16.57 -7.10 8.37
CA LYS A 40 15.18 -7.52 8.51
C LYS A 40 14.23 -6.47 7.95
N LYS A 41 13.16 -6.93 7.30
CA LYS A 41 12.12 -6.02 6.79
C LYS A 41 11.40 -5.28 7.92
N GLU A 42 11.23 -5.91 9.08
CA GLU A 42 10.55 -5.32 10.24
C GLU A 42 11.29 -4.06 10.72
N ASP A 43 12.62 -4.08 10.73
CA ASP A 43 13.44 -2.93 11.14
C ASP A 43 13.34 -1.77 10.13
N ALA A 44 13.29 -2.10 8.84
CA ALA A 44 13.05 -1.10 7.79
C ALA A 44 11.66 -0.46 7.90
N PHE A 45 10.64 -1.25 8.24
CA PHE A 45 9.29 -0.73 8.46
C PHE A 45 9.20 0.09 9.75
N GLN A 46 9.89 -0.31 10.82
CA GLN A 46 9.95 0.46 12.06
C GLN A 46 10.57 1.84 11.81
N PHE A 47 11.65 1.87 11.01
CA PHE A 47 12.28 3.11 10.59
C PHE A 47 11.31 4.07 9.86
N LEU A 48 10.35 3.55 9.09
CA LEU A 48 9.30 4.36 8.47
C LEU A 48 8.29 4.89 9.48
N VAL A 49 7.81 4.02 10.37
CA VAL A 49 6.85 4.40 11.41
C VAL A 49 7.41 5.54 12.27
N ASP A 50 8.68 5.42 12.70
CA ASP A 50 9.37 6.42 13.51
C ASP A 50 9.47 7.79 12.82
N ARG A 51 9.37 7.83 11.49
CA ARG A 51 9.44 9.05 10.66
C ARG A 51 8.08 9.52 10.16
N GLY A 52 6.99 8.84 10.54
CA GLY A 52 5.67 9.10 9.95
C GLY A 52 5.59 8.78 8.46
N ALA A 53 6.55 8.02 7.92
CA ALA A 53 6.58 7.56 6.55
C ALA A 53 5.78 6.26 6.38
N ARG A 54 5.70 5.76 5.14
CA ARG A 54 4.97 4.54 4.79
C ARG A 54 5.67 3.80 3.65
N VAL A 55 5.41 2.50 3.57
CA VAL A 55 5.83 1.66 2.45
C VAL A 55 5.11 2.08 1.17
N TRP A 56 5.78 1.95 0.03
CA TRP A 56 5.14 2.05 -1.28
C TRP A 56 4.80 0.65 -1.75
N LEU A 57 3.52 0.40 -2.02
CA LEU A 57 3.05 -0.89 -2.53
C LEU A 57 3.01 -0.90 -4.05
N GLU A 58 3.16 -2.09 -4.63
CA GLU A 58 2.92 -2.28 -6.05
C GLU A 58 1.41 -2.36 -6.31
N TRP A 59 0.92 -1.61 -7.28
CA TRP A 59 -0.52 -1.55 -7.56
C TRP A 59 -0.83 -2.09 -8.95
N SER A 60 -1.84 -2.94 -9.01
CA SER A 60 -2.36 -3.47 -10.27
C SER A 60 -3.88 -3.41 -10.31
N ARG A 61 -4.48 -3.41 -11.50
CA ARG A 61 -5.94 -3.55 -11.63
C ARG A 61 -6.32 -4.98 -11.25
N THR A 62 -7.38 -5.13 -10.46
CA THR A 62 -7.93 -6.46 -10.17
C THR A 62 -8.52 -7.05 -11.44
N VAL A 63 -8.13 -8.27 -11.82
CA VAL A 63 -8.73 -8.99 -12.95
C VAL A 63 -9.90 -9.83 -12.45
N ILE A 64 -11.12 -9.52 -12.89
CA ILE A 64 -12.36 -10.19 -12.52
C ILE A 64 -13.01 -10.71 -13.80
N GLY A 65 -13.12 -12.02 -13.95
CA GLY A 65 -13.71 -12.64 -15.14
C GLY A 65 -13.03 -12.21 -16.45
N GLY A 66 -11.70 -12.05 -16.43
CA GLY A 66 -10.91 -11.55 -17.56
C GLY A 66 -10.99 -10.04 -17.81
N LYS A 67 -11.74 -9.29 -17.00
CA LYS A 67 -11.87 -7.82 -17.12
C LYS A 67 -11.08 -7.12 -16.02
N ALA A 68 -10.44 -6.01 -16.36
CA ALA A 68 -9.71 -5.14 -15.43
C ALA A 68 -10.45 -3.80 -15.28
N PRO A 69 -11.51 -3.72 -14.46
CA PRO A 69 -12.28 -2.49 -14.30
C PRO A 69 -11.40 -1.32 -13.85
N PRO A 70 -11.63 -0.09 -14.35
CA PRO A 70 -10.77 1.06 -14.07
C PRO A 70 -10.90 1.63 -12.65
N TYR A 71 -11.74 1.02 -11.81
CA TYR A 71 -12.10 1.48 -10.47
C TYR A 71 -11.75 0.47 -9.36
N ASP A 72 -11.02 -0.61 -9.67
CA ASP A 72 -10.66 -1.67 -8.73
C ASP A 72 -9.18 -2.01 -8.85
N PHE A 73 -8.44 -1.86 -7.76
CA PHE A 73 -7.00 -2.06 -7.73
C PHE A 73 -6.60 -2.90 -6.53
N ALA A 74 -5.67 -3.83 -6.74
CA ALA A 74 -5.02 -4.61 -5.71
C ALA A 74 -3.64 -4.02 -5.40
N ALA A 75 -3.31 -3.98 -4.11
CA ALA A 75 -1.97 -3.66 -3.62
C ALA A 75 -1.23 -4.96 -3.34
N CYS A 76 0.01 -5.05 -3.81
CA CYS A 76 0.92 -6.16 -3.60
C CYS A 76 2.17 -5.68 -2.88
N PHE A 77 2.69 -6.55 -2.02
CA PHE A 77 4.03 -6.43 -1.45
C PHE A 77 4.80 -7.69 -1.86
N MET A 78 5.82 -7.52 -2.70
CA MET A 78 6.43 -8.65 -3.41
C MET A 78 5.34 -9.44 -4.18
N GLN A 79 5.21 -10.74 -3.94
CA GLN A 79 4.23 -11.60 -4.60
C GLN A 79 2.89 -11.67 -3.85
N ASP A 80 2.81 -11.13 -2.63
CA ASP A 80 1.63 -11.26 -1.79
C ASP A 80 0.67 -10.09 -2.01
N LYS A 81 -0.62 -10.40 -2.20
CA LYS A 81 -1.67 -9.40 -2.21
C LYS A 81 -1.99 -8.97 -0.78
N VAL A 82 -1.84 -7.68 -0.49
CA VAL A 82 -1.92 -7.15 0.88
C VAL A 82 -3.05 -6.15 1.09
N GLY A 83 -3.62 -5.62 0.01
CA GLY A 83 -4.72 -4.67 0.10
C GLY A 83 -5.48 -4.50 -1.21
N ARG A 84 -6.54 -3.69 -1.16
CA ARG A 84 -7.39 -3.36 -2.30
C ARG A 84 -8.03 -2.00 -2.11
N ILE A 85 -8.24 -1.28 -3.22
CA ILE A 85 -9.10 -0.11 -3.27
C ILE A 85 -10.16 -0.28 -4.35
N LEU A 86 -11.37 0.22 -4.07
CA LEU A 86 -12.52 0.12 -4.96
C LEU A 86 -13.31 1.43 -4.92
N LYS A 87 -13.67 1.96 -6.09
CA LYS A 87 -14.57 3.12 -6.18
C LYS A 87 -16.02 2.68 -6.11
N THR A 88 -16.80 3.32 -5.26
CA THR A 88 -18.26 3.19 -5.22
C THR A 88 -18.87 3.86 -6.45
N LEU A 89 -19.61 3.12 -7.26
CA LEU A 89 -20.16 3.62 -8.54
C LEU A 89 -21.60 4.11 -8.45
N HIS A 90 -22.36 3.61 -7.47
CA HIS A 90 -23.80 3.82 -7.37
C HIS A 90 -24.21 4.15 -5.94
N GLY A 91 -25.39 4.74 -5.80
CA GLY A 91 -25.96 5.12 -4.50
C GLY A 91 -25.46 6.47 -3.99
N THR A 92 -25.81 6.78 -2.74
CA THR A 92 -25.53 8.06 -2.08
C THR A 92 -24.03 8.32 -1.85
N GLU A 93 -23.22 7.27 -1.81
CA GLU A 93 -21.77 7.34 -1.66
C GLU A 93 -21.01 7.21 -3.00
N ALA A 94 -21.71 7.31 -4.14
CA ALA A 94 -21.06 7.24 -5.45
C ALA A 94 -19.93 8.29 -5.56
N GLY A 95 -18.77 7.86 -6.05
CA GLY A 95 -17.57 8.68 -6.13
C GLY A 95 -16.54 8.43 -5.03
N THR A 96 -16.97 7.89 -3.88
CA THR A 96 -16.08 7.55 -2.77
C THR A 96 -15.21 6.34 -3.07
N TRP A 97 -14.05 6.26 -2.43
CA TRP A 97 -13.12 5.15 -2.51
C TRP A 97 -13.10 4.38 -1.19
N PHE A 98 -13.42 3.10 -1.28
CA PHE A 98 -13.24 2.14 -0.21
C PHE A 98 -11.84 1.53 -0.30
N TRP A 99 -11.17 1.37 0.83
CA TRP A 99 -9.90 0.67 0.91
C TRP A 99 -9.92 -0.38 2.00
N THR A 100 -9.13 -1.43 1.79
CA THR A 100 -8.97 -2.54 2.74
C THR A 100 -7.55 -3.08 2.69
N CYS A 101 -7.07 -3.58 3.82
CA CYS A 101 -5.75 -4.18 4.01
C CYS A 101 -5.87 -5.45 4.87
N TYR A 102 -5.05 -6.47 4.60
CA TYR A 102 -5.01 -7.76 5.30
C TYR A 102 -6.37 -8.46 5.39
N GLU A 103 -6.92 -8.82 4.23
CA GLU A 103 -8.19 -9.56 4.11
C GLU A 103 -9.42 -8.88 4.74
N GLY A 104 -9.44 -7.55 4.88
CA GLY A 104 -10.59 -6.85 5.48
C GLY A 104 -10.30 -6.20 6.82
N GLY A 105 -9.22 -6.60 7.51
CA GLY A 105 -8.95 -6.20 8.89
C GLY A 105 -8.91 -4.69 9.10
N ALA A 106 -8.04 -4.00 8.37
CA ALA A 106 -8.00 -2.53 8.38
C ALA A 106 -8.68 -1.99 7.13
N ASN A 107 -9.62 -1.07 7.28
CA ASN A 107 -10.38 -0.51 6.16
C ASN A 107 -10.84 0.93 6.41
N GLY A 108 -11.35 1.57 5.35
CA GLY A 108 -11.95 2.89 5.45
C GLY A 108 -12.57 3.36 4.14
N LYS A 109 -13.25 4.51 4.20
CA LYS A 109 -13.80 5.21 3.04
C LYS A 109 -13.25 6.63 3.00
N VAL A 110 -12.85 7.07 1.81
CA VAL A 110 -12.25 8.39 1.58
C VAL A 110 -12.71 8.97 0.24
N PRO A 111 -12.71 10.30 0.07
CA PRO A 111 -13.15 10.94 -1.17
C PRO A 111 -12.29 10.60 -2.40
N THR A 112 -10.99 10.35 -2.22
CA THR A 112 -10.05 10.23 -3.36
C THR A 112 -9.33 8.89 -3.43
N LYS A 113 -8.89 8.53 -4.64
CA LYS A 113 -8.07 7.34 -4.89
C LYS A 113 -6.75 7.39 -4.12
N ASP A 114 -6.10 8.55 -4.11
CA ASP A 114 -4.78 8.72 -3.51
C ASP A 114 -4.83 8.59 -1.98
N GLU A 115 -5.87 9.12 -1.33
CA GLU A 115 -6.10 8.90 0.09
C GLU A 115 -6.35 7.41 0.39
N ALA A 116 -7.03 6.69 -0.51
CA ALA A 116 -7.30 5.27 -0.34
C ALA A 116 -6.00 4.44 -0.44
N VAL A 117 -5.12 4.80 -1.37
CA VAL A 117 -3.76 4.24 -1.48
C VAL A 117 -2.97 4.49 -0.19
N VAL A 118 -2.95 5.74 0.29
CA VAL A 118 -2.28 6.11 1.55
C VAL A 118 -2.82 5.31 2.73
N GLY A 119 -4.13 5.08 2.79
CA GLY A 119 -4.79 4.26 3.80
C GLY A 119 -4.23 2.84 3.86
N VAL A 120 -4.17 2.16 2.71
CA VAL A 120 -3.60 0.80 2.61
C VAL A 120 -2.12 0.78 2.97
N GLU A 121 -1.31 1.70 2.42
CA GLU A 121 0.13 1.75 2.66
C GLU A 121 0.46 2.00 4.14
N ARG A 122 -0.26 2.91 4.79
CA ARG A 122 -0.08 3.22 6.20
C ARG A 122 -0.52 2.05 7.08
N ALA A 123 -1.67 1.44 6.79
CA ALA A 123 -2.14 0.26 7.49
C ALA A 123 -1.14 -0.89 7.35
N TYR A 124 -0.61 -1.11 6.15
CA TYR A 124 0.37 -2.15 5.88
C TYR A 124 1.67 -1.92 6.66
N THR A 125 2.15 -0.67 6.65
CA THR A 125 3.38 -0.29 7.35
C THR A 125 3.30 -0.61 8.85
N ARG A 126 2.18 -0.27 9.50
CA ARG A 126 1.98 -0.46 10.94
C ARG A 126 1.85 -1.92 11.36
N ARG A 127 1.19 -2.73 10.53
CA ARG A 127 0.93 -4.13 10.84
C ARG A 127 2.17 -5.01 10.73
N VAL A 128 3.12 -4.69 9.83
CA VAL A 128 4.41 -5.42 9.73
C VAL A 128 5.24 -5.25 11.00
N VAL A 129 5.29 -4.05 11.57
CA VAL A 129 6.06 -3.78 12.80
C VAL A 129 5.34 -4.25 14.07
N LYS A 130 4.19 -4.93 13.92
CA LYS A 130 3.36 -5.35 15.06
C LYS A 130 2.98 -4.18 15.99
N ALA A 131 2.91 -2.95 15.46
CA ALA A 131 2.57 -1.77 16.28
C ALA A 131 1.23 -1.95 17.02
N ASP A 132 0.31 -2.71 16.41
CA ASP A 132 -1.01 -2.99 16.95
C ASP A 132 -1.16 -4.39 17.60
N TRP A 133 -0.09 -5.21 17.69
CA TRP A 133 -0.15 -6.60 18.22
C TRP A 133 0.16 -6.72 19.72
N ARG A 134 0.53 -5.63 20.42
CA ARG A 134 0.77 -5.65 21.89
C ARG A 134 -0.53 -5.76 22.72
N GLY A 135 -1.49 -6.57 22.27
CA GLY A 135 -2.83 -6.70 22.86
C GLY A 135 -3.27 -8.12 23.23
N HIS A 136 -2.39 -9.14 23.18
CA HIS A 136 -2.71 -10.44 23.79
C HIS A 136 -1.52 -10.93 24.63
N VAL A 137 -1.49 -10.43 25.88
CA VAL A 137 -0.88 -11.12 27.00
C VAL A 137 -2.03 -11.76 27.77
N THR A 138 -2.04 -13.09 27.82
CA THR A 138 -2.22 -13.93 29.03
C THR A 138 -1.91 -15.36 28.61
#